data_AF-A0A5B7AZ69-F1
#
_entry.id   AF-A0A5B7AZ69-F1
#
_cell.length_a   1.000
_cell.length_b   1.000
_cell.length_c   1.000
_cell.angle_alpha   90.00
_cell.angle_beta   90.00
_cell.angle_gamma   90.00
#
_symmetry.space_group_name_H-M   'P 1'
#
loop_
_entity.id
_entity.type
_entity.pdbx_description
1 polymer ?
#
loop_
_entity_poly.entity_id
_entity_poly.type
_entity_poly.pdbx_seq_one_letter_code
_entity_poly.pdbx_strand_id
1 'polypeptide(L)'
;VMTVVWVANRDKPLINDSSGTLAIWEDGNLVVLDGQEQIIWSSNVSNPVANSSARLLDSGDLVLRDDSNGGRIIWESFQHHSDSFLTGMRISTDANTGEKSLLTSWKSPSDPSIGSFSAGIGDLRL
;
A
#
# COMPACT_ATOMS: atom_id res chain seq x y z
N VAL A 1 7.13 -14.13 17.78
CA VAL A 1 6.64 -12.76 17.55
C VAL A 1 6.41 -12.62 16.05
N MET A 2 5.22 -12.21 15.62
CA MET A 2 4.94 -11.88 14.22
C MET A 2 5.20 -10.39 14.03
N THR A 3 5.98 -10.02 13.03
CA THR A 3 6.28 -8.62 12.69
C THR A 3 5.55 -8.27 11.41
N VAL A 4 4.64 -7.30 11.49
CA VAL A 4 3.91 -6.76 10.34
C VAL A 4 4.64 -5.51 9.88
N VAL A 5 4.95 -5.44 8.59
CA VAL A 5 5.76 -4.35 8.01
C VAL A 5 4.96 -3.45 7.04
N TRP A 6 3.76 -3.90 6.66
CA TRP A 6 2.88 -3.16 5.77
C TRP A 6 1.44 -3.64 5.92
N VAL A 7 0.46 -2.73 5.82
CA VAL A 7 -0.98 -3.01 5.95
C VAL A 7 -1.74 -2.19 4.91
N ALA A 8 -2.43 -2.87 3.98
CA ALA A 8 -3.16 -2.22 2.89
C ALA A 8 -4.33 -1.36 3.41
N ASN A 9 -5.25 -1.97 4.15
CA ASN A 9 -6.53 -1.41 4.55
C ASN A 9 -6.51 -0.89 6.00
N ARG A 10 -5.41 -0.22 6.40
CA ARG A 10 -5.13 0.14 7.80
C ARG A 10 -6.24 0.93 8.50
N ASP A 11 -6.98 1.77 7.77
CA ASP A 11 -8.07 2.60 8.30
C ASP A 11 -9.47 2.06 7.98
N LYS A 12 -9.56 0.98 7.19
CA LYS A 12 -10.84 0.36 6.79
C LYS A 12 -10.76 -1.15 7.00
N PRO A 13 -10.82 -1.63 8.26
CA PRO A 13 -10.73 -3.04 8.58
C PRO A 13 -11.95 -3.82 8.07
N LEU A 14 -11.80 -5.13 7.95
CA LEU A 14 -12.93 -6.05 7.79
C LEU A 14 -13.67 -6.15 9.13
N ILE A 15 -14.89 -5.62 9.22
CA ILE A 15 -15.63 -5.50 10.49
C ILE A 15 -16.58 -6.68 10.73
N ASN A 16 -17.22 -7.19 9.67
CA ASN A 16 -18.36 -8.11 9.81
C ASN A 16 -18.07 -9.54 9.35
N ASP A 17 -17.00 -9.74 8.57
CA ASP A 17 -16.74 -11.00 7.88
C ASP A 17 -15.38 -11.56 8.28
N SER A 18 -15.37 -12.82 8.71
CA SER A 18 -14.12 -13.60 8.83
C SER A 18 -13.54 -14.00 7.47
N SER A 19 -14.24 -13.69 6.37
CA SER A 19 -13.80 -13.89 5.00
C SER A 19 -13.47 -12.55 4.35
N GLY A 20 -12.24 -12.41 3.85
CA GLY A 20 -11.84 -11.35 2.93
C GLY A 20 -11.03 -11.95 1.79
N THR A 21 -11.12 -11.33 0.62
CA THR A 21 -10.43 -11.82 -0.59
C THR A 21 -9.49 -10.74 -1.11
N LEU A 22 -8.25 -11.12 -1.39
CA LEU A 22 -7.31 -10.32 -2.17
C LEU A 22 -7.40 -10.79 -3.64
N ALA A 23 -7.75 -9.91 -4.56
CA ALA A 23 -7.96 -10.27 -5.97
C ALA A 23 -7.48 -9.17 -6.91
N ILE A 24 -7.22 -9.54 -8.17
CA ILE A 24 -7.22 -8.60 -9.28
C ILE A 24 -8.68 -8.44 -9.73
N TRP A 25 -9.19 -7.21 -9.68
CA TRP A 25 -10.58 -6.91 -10.03
C TRP A 25 -10.77 -6.74 -11.54
N GLU A 26 -12.01 -6.55 -11.98
CA GLU A 26 -12.38 -6.44 -13.39
C GLU A 26 -11.66 -5.30 -14.13
N ASP A 27 -11.33 -4.22 -13.41
CA ASP A 27 -10.59 -3.10 -13.96
C ASP A 27 -9.08 -3.38 -14.05
N GLY A 28 -8.57 -4.43 -13.40
CA GLY A 28 -7.14 -4.74 -13.32
C GLY A 28 -6.45 -4.16 -12.08
N ASN A 29 -7.17 -3.54 -11.14
CA ASN A 29 -6.60 -3.14 -9.86
C ASN A 29 -6.46 -4.31 -8.90
N LEU A 30 -5.46 -4.24 -8.02
CA LEU A 30 -5.39 -5.10 -6.84
C LEU A 30 -6.37 -4.57 -5.78
N VAL A 31 -7.32 -5.41 -5.37
CA VAL A 31 -8.37 -5.03 -4.41
C VAL A 31 -8.43 -5.99 -3.23
N VAL A 32 -8.85 -5.45 -2.09
CA VAL A 32 -9.34 -6.24 -0.96
C VAL A 32 -10.85 -6.12 -0.92
N LEU A 33 -11.52 -7.27 -0.91
CA LEU A 33 -12.97 -7.40 -0.82
C LEU A 33 -13.37 -7.93 0.55
N ASP A 34 -14.50 -7.49 1.07
CA ASP A 34 -15.17 -8.13 2.20
C ASP A 34 -15.97 -9.38 1.77
N GLY A 35 -16.66 -10.02 2.72
CA GLY A 35 -17.45 -11.22 2.47
C GLY A 35 -18.71 -10.97 1.65
N GLN A 36 -19.07 -9.71 1.40
CA GLN A 36 -20.14 -9.28 0.50
C GLN A 36 -19.59 -8.75 -0.84
N GLU A 37 -18.32 -9.07 -1.15
CA GLU A 37 -17.62 -8.62 -2.36
C GLU A 37 -17.55 -7.09 -2.50
N GLN A 38 -17.65 -6.34 -1.40
CA GLN A 38 -17.47 -4.89 -1.43
C GLN A 38 -16.00 -4.53 -1.34
N ILE A 39 -15.55 -3.59 -2.18
CA ILE A 39 -14.17 -3.11 -2.18
C ILE A 39 -13.92 -2.27 -0.91
N ILE A 40 -13.06 -2.79 -0.04
CA ILE A 40 -12.60 -2.06 1.15
C ILE A 40 -11.30 -1.31 0.89
N TRP A 41 -10.48 -1.77 -0.06
CA TRP A 41 -9.22 -1.15 -0.45
C TRP A 41 -8.89 -1.48 -1.90
N SER A 42 -8.21 -0.57 -2.61
CA SER A 42 -7.75 -0.77 -3.98
C SER A 42 -6.41 -0.05 -4.20
N SER A 43 -5.56 -0.59 -5.08
CA SER A 43 -4.35 0.08 -5.57
C SER A 43 -4.62 1.42 -6.27
N ASN A 44 -5.86 1.64 -6.72
CA ASN A 44 -6.35 2.91 -7.30
C ASN A 44 -5.50 3.43 -8.48
N VAL A 45 -5.00 2.53 -9.31
CA VAL A 45 -4.32 2.86 -10.58
C VAL A 45 -5.38 3.41 -11.54
N SER A 46 -5.15 4.59 -12.12
CA SER A 46 -6.15 5.30 -12.94
C SER A 46 -6.35 4.71 -14.35
N ASN A 47 -5.31 4.07 -14.91
CA ASN A 47 -5.37 3.36 -16.19
C ASN A 47 -4.92 1.91 -15.97
N PRO A 48 -5.70 1.13 -15.22
CA PRO A 48 -5.36 -0.26 -14.95
C PRO A 48 -5.54 -1.08 -16.24
N VAL A 49 -4.81 -2.19 -16.34
CA VAL A 49 -4.78 -3.04 -17.54
C VAL A 49 -5.47 -4.35 -17.26
N ALA A 50 -6.24 -4.86 -18.23
CA ALA A 50 -6.98 -6.11 -18.07
C ALA A 50 -6.08 -7.33 -17.82
N ASN A 51 -4.82 -7.30 -18.28
CA ASN A 51 -3.85 -8.36 -18.04
C ASN A 51 -2.80 -7.92 -17.03
N SER A 52 -3.20 -7.89 -15.76
CA SER A 52 -2.33 -7.55 -14.63
C SER A 52 -2.11 -8.71 -13.67
N SER A 53 -0.95 -8.74 -13.03
CA SER A 53 -0.66 -9.69 -11.94
C SER A 53 -0.08 -8.99 -10.72
N ALA A 54 -0.40 -9.52 -9.53
CA ALA A 54 0.22 -9.10 -8.28
C ALA A 54 1.38 -10.03 -7.93
N ARG A 55 2.52 -9.47 -7.51
CA ARG A 55 3.71 -10.22 -7.14
C ARG A 55 4.37 -9.64 -5.90
N LEU A 56 4.68 -10.50 -4.93
CA LEU A 56 5.58 -10.14 -3.83
C LEU A 56 7.02 -10.39 -4.27
N LEU A 57 7.84 -9.34 -4.26
CA LEU A 57 9.26 -9.41 -4.59
C LEU A 57 10.07 -9.87 -3.38
N ASP A 58 11.29 -10.38 -3.60
CA ASP A 58 12.20 -10.81 -2.53
C ASP A 58 12.61 -9.64 -1.60
N SER A 59 12.47 -8.39 -2.06
CA SER A 59 12.64 -7.19 -1.25
C SER A 59 11.53 -6.99 -0.20
N GLY A 60 10.40 -7.70 -0.34
CA GLY A 60 9.18 -7.50 0.43
C GLY A 60 8.19 -6.51 -0.20
N ASP A 61 8.52 -5.94 -1.37
CA ASP A 61 7.63 -5.04 -2.09
C ASP A 61 6.52 -5.83 -2.80
N LEU A 62 5.26 -5.46 -2.57
CA LEU A 62 4.12 -6.04 -3.26
C LEU A 62 3.81 -5.14 -4.45
N VAL A 63 3.96 -5.68 -5.65
CA VAL A 63 3.83 -4.92 -6.89
C VAL A 63 2.67 -5.42 -7.73
N LEU A 64 1.98 -4.49 -8.39
CA LEU A 64 1.05 -4.79 -9.48
C LEU A 64 1.77 -4.56 -10.81
N ARG A 65 1.68 -5.53 -11.71
CA ARG A 65 2.39 -5.54 -12.98
C ARG A 65 1.42 -5.58 -14.14
N ASP A 66 1.76 -4.84 -15.19
CA ASP A 66 1.13 -4.89 -16.50
C ASP A 66 1.84 -5.94 -17.35
N ASP A 67 1.25 -7.13 -17.43
CA ASP A 67 1.80 -8.26 -18.17
C ASP A 67 1.54 -8.16 -19.68
N SER A 68 0.68 -7.24 -20.11
CA SER A 68 0.53 -6.92 -21.55
C SER A 68 1.72 -6.15 -22.10
N ASN A 69 2.45 -5.44 -21.25
CA ASN A 69 3.57 -4.57 -21.62
C ASN A 69 4.88 -5.01 -20.95
N GLY A 70 5.26 -6.28 -21.15
CA GLY A 70 6.54 -6.81 -20.67
C GLY A 70 6.68 -6.88 -19.15
N GLY A 71 5.57 -6.85 -18.41
CA GLY A 71 5.58 -6.95 -16.95
C GLY A 71 6.04 -5.65 -16.26
N ARG A 72 5.73 -4.49 -16.86
CA ARG A 72 6.00 -3.17 -16.29
C ARG A 72 5.28 -3.03 -14.95
N ILE A 73 5.96 -2.53 -13.93
CA ILE A 73 5.35 -2.25 -12.62
C ILE A 73 4.48 -0.99 -12.75
N ILE A 74 3.24 -1.08 -12.28
CA ILE A 74 2.24 0.00 -12.34
C ILE A 74 1.78 0.50 -10.98
N TRP A 75 2.09 -0.25 -9.91
CA TRP A 75 1.85 0.12 -8.52
C TRP A 75 2.78 -0.69 -7.61
N GLU A 76 3.25 -0.09 -6.51
CA GLU A 76 4.20 -0.67 -5.56
C GLU A 76 3.78 -0.33 -4.13
N SER A 77 3.78 -1.32 -3.22
CA SER A 77 3.45 -1.08 -1.82
C SER A 77 4.49 -0.20 -1.14
N PHE A 78 5.75 -0.23 -1.60
CA PHE A 78 6.83 0.62 -1.10
C PHE A 78 6.62 2.11 -1.37
N GLN A 79 5.69 2.50 -2.25
CA GLN A 79 5.30 3.91 -2.42
C GLN A 79 4.18 4.34 -1.46
N HIS A 80 3.54 3.38 -0.77
CA HIS A 80 2.43 3.60 0.16
C HIS A 80 2.84 3.18 1.57
N HIS A 81 3.58 4.05 2.24
CA HIS A 81 4.19 3.76 3.53
C HIS A 81 3.18 3.47 4.66
N SER A 82 3.57 2.58 5.57
CA SER A 82 2.89 2.34 6.86
C SER A 82 3.76 2.86 8.01
N ASP A 83 4.02 2.07 9.05
CA ASP A 83 4.86 2.45 10.20
C ASP A 83 6.32 1.97 10.09
N SER A 84 6.63 1.13 9.10
CA SER A 84 7.93 0.46 8.94
C SER A 84 8.67 0.92 7.68
N PHE A 85 10.00 0.98 7.77
CA PHE A 85 10.88 1.28 6.63
C PHE A 85 11.76 0.07 6.31
N LEU A 86 11.65 -0.44 5.09
CA LEU A 86 12.41 -1.58 4.58
C LEU A 86 13.51 -1.13 3.63
N THR A 87 14.51 -2.00 3.44
CA THR A 87 15.57 -1.75 2.45
C THR A 87 14.95 -1.66 1.06
N GLY A 88 15.19 -0.54 0.36
CA GLY A 88 14.62 -0.26 -0.96
C GLY A 88 13.48 0.76 -0.96
N MET A 89 12.85 1.02 0.20
CA MET A 89 11.88 2.11 0.34
C MET A 89 12.57 3.48 0.21
N ARG A 90 11.79 4.51 -0.16
CA ARG A 90 12.27 5.89 -0.28
C ARG A 90 11.37 6.85 0.49
N ILE A 91 11.93 7.48 1.51
CA ILE A 91 11.34 8.67 2.15
C ILE A 91 11.78 9.89 1.34
N SER A 92 10.84 10.71 0.91
CA SER A 92 11.11 11.89 0.08
C SER A 92 10.08 12.99 0.30
N THR A 93 10.46 14.19 -0.10
CA THR A 93 9.57 15.35 -0.22
C THR A 93 9.62 15.83 -1.66
N ASP A 94 8.46 15.94 -2.31
CA ASP A 94 8.35 16.60 -3.61
C ASP A 94 8.49 18.11 -3.39
N ALA A 95 9.53 18.71 -3.95
CA ALA A 95 9.82 20.13 -3.76
C ALA A 95 8.85 21.06 -4.50
N ASN A 96 8.14 20.56 -5.51
CA ASN A 96 7.18 21.32 -6.31
C ASN A 96 5.78 21.29 -5.67
N THR A 97 5.33 20.11 -5.24
CA THR A 97 3.99 19.92 -4.64
C THR A 97 3.98 20.05 -3.12
N GLY A 98 5.15 19.90 -2.47
CA GLY A 98 5.28 19.81 -1.02
C GLY A 98 4.83 18.46 -0.44
N GLU A 99 4.47 17.49 -1.29
CA GLU A 99 4.00 16.17 -0.86
C GLU A 99 5.13 15.40 -0.17
N LYS A 100 4.84 14.83 0.99
CA LYS A 100 5.81 14.09 1.82
C LYS A 100 5.44 12.63 1.87
N SER A 101 6.38 11.77 1.49
CA SER A 101 6.31 10.36 1.79
C SER A 101 6.69 10.17 3.26
N LEU A 102 5.69 9.90 4.11
CA LEU A 102 5.84 9.79 5.57
C LEU A 102 5.58 8.37 6.03
N LEU A 103 6.35 7.90 7.01
CA LEU A 103 5.95 6.78 7.85
C LEU A 103 4.97 7.30 8.90
N THR A 104 3.93 6.53 9.21
CA THR A 104 2.92 6.91 10.20
C THR A 104 2.66 5.74 11.13
N SER A 105 2.86 5.97 12.44
CA SER A 105 2.78 4.95 13.47
C SER A 105 1.43 4.25 13.46
N TRP A 106 1.39 3.05 14.02
CA TRP A 106 0.14 2.44 14.45
C TRP A 106 -0.46 3.22 15.63
N LYS A 107 -1.77 3.13 15.79
CA LYS A 107 -2.48 3.74 16.92
C LYS A 107 -2.18 3.03 18.24
N SER A 108 -1.97 1.72 18.19
CA SER A 108 -1.51 0.91 19.32
C SER A 108 -0.85 -0.39 18.83
N PRO A 109 -0.18 -1.18 19.69
CA PRO A 109 0.41 -2.46 19.28
C PRO A 109 -0.57 -3.47 18.65
N SER A 110 -1.89 -3.31 18.88
CA SER A 110 -2.94 -4.18 18.34
C SER A 110 -3.85 -3.49 17.32
N ASP A 111 -3.60 -2.22 16.99
CA ASP A 111 -4.45 -1.43 16.09
C ASP A 111 -3.59 -0.73 15.03
N PRO A 112 -3.56 -1.24 13.78
CA PRO A 112 -2.73 -0.70 12.70
C PRO A 112 -3.25 0.59 12.08
N SER A 113 -4.41 1.10 12.51
CA SER A 113 -4.92 2.40 12.05
C SER A 113 -3.92 3.53 12.30
N ILE A 114 -4.09 4.63 11.58
CA ILE A 114 -3.20 5.79 11.69
C ILE A 114 -3.10 6.28 13.14
N GLY A 115 -1.89 6.25 13.69
CA GLY A 115 -1.55 6.75 15.02
C GLY A 115 -1.10 8.21 15.02
N SER A 116 -0.63 8.66 16.18
CA SER A 116 -0.32 10.08 16.43
C SER A 116 1.08 10.52 16.01
N PHE A 117 1.95 9.60 15.58
CA PHE A 117 3.34 9.91 15.25
C PHE A 117 3.62 9.68 13.77
N SER A 118 4.44 10.55 13.18
CA SER A 118 4.96 10.38 11.83
C SER A 118 6.46 10.63 11.78
N ALA A 119 7.13 10.03 10.80
CA ALA A 119 8.54 10.21 10.53
C ALA A 119 8.75 10.44 9.03
N GLY A 120 9.62 11.39 8.69
CA GLY A 120 9.91 11.74 7.31
C GLY A 120 11.07 12.72 7.21
N ILE A 121 11.33 13.18 5.99
CA ILE A 121 12.35 14.21 5.73
C ILE A 121 11.67 15.57 5.85
N GLY A 122 12.24 16.43 6.71
CA GLY A 122 11.86 17.84 6.79
C GLY A 122 12.57 18.66 5.71
N ASP A 123 11.97 19.77 5.31
CA ASP A 123 12.63 20.73 4.43
C ASP A 123 13.79 21.37 5.19
N LEU A 124 15.02 21.20 4.70
CA LEU A 124 16.16 21.92 5.25
C LEU A 124 16.04 23.39 4.79
N ARG A 125 15.30 24.20 5.55
CA ARG A 125 15.37 25.65 5.42
C ARG A 125 16.69 26.11 6.06
N LEU A 126 17.72 26.24 5.22
CA LEU A 126 18.91 27.05 5.53
C LEU A 126 18.57 28.54 5.35
#